data_AF-A0A2A4LI74-F1
#
_entry.id   AF-A0A2A4LI74-F1
#
_cell.length_a   1.000
_cell.length_b   1.000
_cell.length_c   1.000
_cell.angle_alpha   90.00
_cell.angle_beta   90.00
_cell.angle_gamma   90.00
#
_symmetry.space_group_name_H-M   'P 1'
#
loop_
_entity.id
_entity.type
_entity.pdbx_description
1 polymer ?
#
loop_
_entity_poly.entity_id
_entity_poly.type
_entity_poly.pdbx_seq_one_letter_code
_entity_poly.pdbx_strand_id
1 'polypeptide(L)' 'MIIYDRGKNAIHADLIDISITGCRLELSDINKLTDIDQSFETFLLKVVSTGLERHFKVVWRANNQIGATCVNL' A
#
# COMPACT_ATOMS: atom_id res chain seq x y z
N MET A 1 6.71 7.00 2.10
CA MET A 1 5.52 7.24 1.24
C MET A 1 4.26 7.09 2.11
N ILE A 2 3.11 7.59 1.67
CA ILE A 2 1.85 7.45 2.42
C ILE A 2 0.88 6.59 1.61
N ILE A 3 0.40 5.50 2.22
CA ILE A 3 -0.71 4.69 1.72
C ILE A 3 -1.98 5.22 2.35
N TYR A 4 -3.02 5.47 1.55
CA TYR A 4 -4.34 5.82 2.06
C TYR A 4 -5.29 4.63 1.92
N ASP A 5 -5.71 4.05 3.04
CA ASP A 5 -6.82 3.09 3.06
C ASP A 5 -8.15 3.85 2.98
N ARG A 6 -8.86 3.70 1.85
CA ARG A 6 -10.19 4.28 1.57
C ARG A 6 -10.30 5.79 1.91
N GLY A 7 -9.18 6.52 1.86
CA GLY A 7 -9.11 7.94 2.21
C GLY A 7 -9.25 8.29 3.70
N LYS A 8 -9.34 7.30 4.60
CA LYS A 8 -9.58 7.52 6.04
C LYS A 8 -8.33 7.33 6.91
N ASN A 9 -7.51 6.32 6.60
CA ASN A 9 -6.31 6.00 7.37
C ASN A 9 -5.06 6.17 6.51
N ALA A 10 -4.09 6.93 7.01
CA ALA A 10 -2.79 7.10 6.39
C ALA A 10 -1.78 6.16 7.05
N ILE A 11 -1.25 5.21 6.29
CA ILE A 11 -0.22 4.27 6.73
C ILE A 11 1.11 4.69 6.10
N HIS A 12 2.12 4.90 6.94
CA HIS A 12 3.48 5.10 6.45
C HIS A 12 4.03 3.77 5.93
N ALA A 13 4.54 3.81 4.70
CA ALA A 13 5.17 2.68 4.07
C ALA A 13 6.33 3.13 3.19
N ASP A 14 7.29 2.23 3.02
CA ASP A 14 8.42 2.39 2.13
C ASP A 14 8.13 1.68 0.81
N LEU A 15 8.34 2.37 -0.30
CA LEU A 15 8.21 1.81 -1.63
C LEU A 15 9.47 1.00 -1.93
N ILE A 16 9.33 -0.32 -2.03
CA ILE A 16 10.46 -1.20 -2.35
C ILE A 16 10.61 -1.36 -3.86
N ASP A 17 9.50 -1.53 -4.58
CA ASP A 17 9.50 -1.68 -6.04
C ASP A 17 8.17 -1.20 -6.65
N ILE A 18 8.21 -0.67 -7.88
CA ILE A 18 7.02 -0.22 -8.62
C ILE A 18 7.15 -0.55 -10.10
N SER A 19 6.05 -1.05 -10.67
CA SER A 19 5.89 -1.27 -12.10
C SER A 19 4.57 -0.68 -12.58
N ILE A 20 4.32 -0.80 -13.88
CA ILE A 20 3.06 -0.34 -14.47
C ILE A 20 1.85 -1.15 -13.98
N THR A 21 2.08 -2.39 -13.52
CA THR A 21 1.03 -3.32 -13.10
C THR A 21 0.95 -3.51 -11.59
N GLY A 22 1.96 -3.11 -10.82
CA GLY A 22 1.98 -3.42 -9.39
C GLY A 22 3.04 -2.66 -8.60
N CYS A 23 3.06 -2.91 -7.30
CA CYS A 23 4.10 -2.40 -6.41
C CYS A 23 4.35 -3.37 -5.25
N ARG A 24 5.53 -3.24 -4.64
CA ARG A 24 5.89 -3.89 -3.38
C ARG A 24 6.21 -2.83 -2.34
N LEU A 25 5.58 -2.94 -1.19
CA LEU A 25 5.66 -1.97 -0.09
C LEU A 25 6.12 -2.67 1.18
N GLU A 26 6.88 -1.95 1.99
CA GLU A 26 7.23 -2.33 3.37
C GLU A 26 6.52 -1.41 4.35
N LEU A 27 5.75 -1.97 5.28
CA LEU A 27 4.94 -1.24 6.24
C LEU A 27 5.79 -0.91 7.47
N SER A 28 5.81 0.36 7.87
CA SER A 28 6.77 0.87 8.86
C SER A 28 6.39 0.59 10.33
N ASP A 29 5.15 0.14 10.62
CA ASP A 29 4.62 0.03 11.98
C ASP A 29 4.12 -1.39 12.29
N ILE A 30 5.05 -2.26 12.70
CA ILE A 30 4.82 -3.70 12.96
C ILE A 30 3.76 -3.92 14.05
N ASN A 31 3.65 -3.02 15.02
CA ASN A 31 2.77 -3.16 16.18
C ASN A 31 1.30 -2.81 15.89
N LYS A 32 0.97 -2.30 14.70
CA LYS A 32 -0.41 -2.11 14.21
C LYS A 32 -0.82 -3.12 13.15
N LEU A 33 0.09 -4.02 12.76
CA LEU A 33 -0.12 -4.97 11.65
C LEU A 33 -1.15 -6.04 11.95
N THR A 34 -1.37 -6.44 13.20
CA THR A 34 -2.37 -7.50 13.50
C THR A 34 -3.80 -7.11 13.11
N ASP A 35 -4.15 -5.82 13.17
CA ASP A 35 -5.45 -5.30 12.71
C ASP A 35 -5.42 -4.82 11.25
N ILE A 36 -4.25 -4.37 10.77
CA ILE A 36 -4.07 -3.85 9.40
C ILE A 36 -3.91 -4.97 8.36
N ASP A 37 -3.26 -6.09 8.70
CA ASP A 37 -3.09 -7.25 7.81
C ASP A 37 -4.42 -7.85 7.34
N GLN A 38 -5.49 -7.65 8.11
CA GLN A 38 -6.84 -8.13 7.78
C GLN A 38 -7.80 -7.05 7.25
N SER A 39 -7.52 -5.75 7.42
CA SER A 39 -8.58 -4.72 7.24
C SER A 39 -8.63 -4.01 5.88
N PHE A 40 -7.53 -3.95 5.11
CA PHE A 40 -7.54 -3.22 3.82
C PHE A 40 -7.12 -4.11 2.64
N GLU A 41 -8.05 -4.39 1.74
CA GLU A 41 -7.80 -5.12 0.48
C GLU A 41 -7.36 -4.20 -0.67
N THR A 42 -7.77 -2.94 -0.64
CA THR A 42 -7.45 -1.94 -1.66
C THR A 42 -6.96 -0.65 -1.00
N PHE A 43 -6.09 0.08 -1.69
CA PHE A 43 -5.55 1.35 -1.20
C PHE A 43 -5.23 2.31 -2.34
N LEU A 44 -5.20 3.61 -2.02
CA LEU A 44 -4.66 4.64 -2.89
C LEU A 44 -3.19 4.86 -2.54
N LEU A 45 -2.32 4.62 -3.51
CA LEU A 45 -0.90 4.96 -3.44
C LEU A 45 -0.71 6.40 -3.87
N LYS A 46 -0.09 7.23 -3.02
CA LYS A 46 0.31 8.59 -3.36
C LYS A 46 1.82 8.76 -3.24
N VAL A 47 2.50 8.93 -4.38
CA VAL A 47 3.94 9.22 -4.44
C VAL A 47 4.13 10.73 -4.52
N VAL A 48 4.44 11.35 -3.38
CA VAL A 48 4.49 12.82 -3.22
C VAL A 48 5.47 13.49 -4.19
N SER A 49 6.63 12.87 -4.46
CA SER A 49 7.66 13.44 -5.32
C SER A 49 7.26 13.52 -6.80
N THR A 50 6.34 12.66 -7.25
CA THR A 50 5.92 12.59 -8.66
C THR A 50 4.48 13.03 -8.88
N GLY A 51 3.71 13.22 -7.80
CA GLY A 51 2.27 13.46 -7.88
C GLY A 51 1.48 12.24 -8.36
N LEU A 52 2.10 11.05 -8.44
CA LEU A 52 1.41 9.83 -8.86
C LEU A 52 0.39 9.43 -7.79
N GLU A 53 -0.85 9.31 -8.22
CA GLU A 53 -1.97 8.80 -7.42
C GLU A 53 -2.62 7.63 -8.16
N ARG A 54 -2.64 6.43 -7.55
CA ARG A 54 -3.20 5.24 -8.22
C ARG A 54 -3.75 4.22 -7.24
N HIS A 55 -4.83 3.57 -7.61
CA HIS A 55 -5.46 2.52 -6.82
C HIS A 55 -4.76 1.18 -7.01
N PHE A 56 -4.57 0.46 -5.90
CA PHE A 56 -3.98 -0.87 -5.86
C PHE A 56 -4.85 -1.81 -5.05
N LYS A 57 -4.78 -3.10 -5.39
CA LYS A 57 -5.36 -4.21 -4.64
C LYS A 57 -4.23 -5.10 -4.12
N VAL A 58 -4.23 -5.40 -2.83
CA VAL A 58 -3.25 -6.32 -2.23
C VAL A 58 -3.47 -7.73 -2.77
N VAL A 59 -2.40 -8.37 -3.24
CA VAL A 59 -2.40 -9.74 -3.78
C VAL A 59 -1.69 -10.74 -2.88
N TRP A 60 -0.72 -10.28 -2.09
CA TRP A 60 -0.05 -11.10 -1.07
C TRP A 60 0.48 -10.25 0.08
N ARG A 61 0.67 -10.89 1.23
CA ARG A 61 1.29 -10.31 2.44
C ARG A 61 2.30 -11.30 2.99
N ALA A 62 3.46 -10.81 3.41
CA ALA A 62 4.49 -11.63 4.06
C ALA A 62 5.31 -10.75 5.00
N ASN A 63 5.33 -11.08 6.30
CA ASN A 63 5.92 -10.24 7.34
C ASN A 63 5.32 -8.82 7.29
N ASN A 64 6.16 -7.79 7.22
CA ASN A 64 5.77 -6.39 7.08
C ASN A 64 5.65 -5.94 5.61
N GLN A 65 5.69 -6.86 4.64
CA GLN A 65 5.65 -6.53 3.22
C GLN A 65 4.32 -6.90 2.58
N ILE A 66 3.89 -6.06 1.65
CA ILE A 66 2.72 -6.32 0.81
C ILE A 66 3.11 -6.20 -0.66
N GLY A 67 2.57 -7.09 -1.47
CA GLY A 67 2.52 -6.94 -2.91
C GLY A 67 1.12 -6.55 -3.35
N ALA A 68 1.04 -5.61 -4.27
CA ALA A 68 -0.23 -5.12 -4.77
C ALA A 68 -0.22 -4.96 -6.29
N THR A 69 -1.38 -5.16 -6.91
CA THR A 69 -1.61 -4.94 -8.34
C THR A 69 -2.40 -3.66 -8.54
N CYS A 70 -2.09 -2.91 -9.58
CA CYS A 70 -2.87 -1.75 -10.00
C CYS A 70 -4.28 -2.19 -10.39
N VAL A 71 -5.28 -1.38 -10.03
CA VAL A 71 -6.68 -1.57 -10.39
C VAL A 71 -7.29 -0.25 -10.88
N ASN A 72 -8.23 -0.32 -11.83
CA ASN A 72 -9.10 0.81 -12.15
C ASN A 72 -10.36 0.66 -11.30
N LEU A 73 -10.52 1.54 -10.31
CA LEU A 73 -11.71 1.68 -9.48
C LEU A 73 -12.49 2.93 -9.89
#